data_AF-A0A5S5BUQ7-F1
#
_entry.id   AF-A0A5S5BUQ7-F1
#
_cell.length_a   1.000
_cell.length_b   1.000
_cell.length_c   1.000
_cell.angle_alpha   90.00
_cell.angle_beta   90.00
_cell.angle_gamma   90.00
#
_symmetry.space_group_name_H-M   'P 1'
#
loop_
_entity.id
_entity.type
_entity.pdbx_description
1 polymer ?
#
loop_
_entity_poly.entity_id
_entity_poly.type
_entity_poly.pdbx_seq_one_letter_code
_entity_poly.pdbx_strand_id
1 'polypeptide(L)'
;MKIYLKQFLLLVVIITILSCSKDNDDQIDENTKTQESEISVESEILRLVNEHRISLDLPVLEITSIANTLAKEHTTYMIEKSAISHDNFDARFAKLRSEVNATNAAENVASFQPTAQSVVTAWLNSSGHRKNIEGNFSFTGISAIKDSEGRYYYTQIFHN
;
A
#
# COMPACT_ATOMS: atom_id res chain seq x y z
N MET A 1 54.39 6.59 -4.26
CA MET A 1 55.57 5.75 -4.53
C MET A 1 56.36 5.58 -3.25
N LYS A 2 56.33 4.38 -2.64
CA LYS A 2 57.37 3.79 -1.80
C LYS A 2 57.02 2.31 -1.64
N ILE A 3 57.73 1.53 -2.43
CA ILE A 3 57.76 0.07 -2.52
C ILE A 3 58.52 -0.47 -1.28
N TYR A 4 58.36 -1.76 -0.99
CA TYR A 4 59.32 -2.75 -0.43
C TYR A 4 58.63 -3.62 0.63
N LEU A 5 58.84 -4.93 0.80
CA LEU A 5 59.60 -5.97 0.09
C LEU A 5 59.59 -7.18 1.04
N LYS A 6 59.03 -8.32 0.64
CA LYS A 6 59.61 -9.69 0.75
C LYS A 6 58.52 -10.75 0.88
N GLN A 7 58.44 -11.56 -0.17
CA GLN A 7 58.00 -12.95 -0.09
C GLN A 7 58.98 -13.72 0.80
N PHE A 8 58.45 -14.51 1.73
CA PHE A 8 59.17 -15.67 2.24
C PHE A 8 58.27 -16.88 2.05
N LEU A 9 58.61 -17.67 1.04
CA LEU A 9 58.13 -19.01 0.83
C LEU A 9 58.65 -19.88 1.98
N LEU A 10 57.78 -20.44 2.81
CA LEU A 10 58.11 -21.66 3.53
C LEU A 10 56.92 -22.61 3.51
N LEU A 11 57.11 -23.66 2.72
CA LEU A 11 56.26 -24.82 2.59
C LEU A 11 56.58 -25.76 3.76
N VAL A 12 55.61 -26.01 4.64
CA VAL A 12 55.61 -27.19 5.52
C VAL A 12 54.22 -27.79 5.51
N VAL A 13 54.14 -28.92 4.81
CA VAL A 13 53.02 -29.87 4.78
C VAL A 13 53.22 -30.89 5.91
N ILE A 14 52.13 -31.60 6.25
CA ILE A 14 52.01 -32.87 7.01
C ILE A 14 51.35 -32.65 8.40
N ILE A 15 50.01 -32.71 8.46
CA ILE A 15 49.13 -33.89 8.69
C ILE A 15 49.24 -34.43 10.12
N THR A 16 48.12 -34.34 10.85
CA THR A 16 47.41 -35.39 11.63
C THR A 16 46.49 -34.65 12.62
N ILE A 17 45.23 -34.98 12.87
CA ILE A 17 44.44 -36.20 12.85
C ILE A 17 42.94 -35.79 12.73
N LEU A 18 42.16 -36.57 11.99
CA LEU A 18 40.70 -36.53 12.03
C LEU A 18 40.23 -37.29 13.28
N SER A 19 39.50 -36.62 14.18
CA SER A 19 38.72 -37.27 15.23
C SER A 19 37.25 -36.89 15.04
N CYS A 20 36.43 -37.92 14.82
CA CYS A 20 35.02 -37.83 14.44
C CYS A 20 34.11 -37.48 15.63
N SER A 21 33.09 -36.67 15.38
CA SER A 21 31.72 -37.03 15.78
C SER A 21 30.74 -36.42 14.78
N LYS A 22 29.85 -37.26 14.27
CA LYS A 22 28.69 -36.87 13.47
C LYS A 22 27.74 -36.08 14.36
N ASP A 23 27.31 -34.92 13.91
CA ASP A 23 25.93 -34.46 13.98
C ASP A 23 25.67 -33.63 12.71
N ASN A 24 24.53 -33.85 12.07
CA ASN A 24 24.17 -33.25 10.79
C ASN A 24 23.96 -31.75 10.97
N ASP A 25 24.94 -30.95 10.58
CA ASP A 25 24.84 -29.50 10.52
C ASP A 25 24.37 -29.14 9.10
N ASP A 26 23.05 -29.08 8.94
CA ASP A 26 22.42 -28.58 7.73
C ASP A 26 22.87 -27.14 7.50
N GLN A 27 23.41 -26.93 6.31
CA GLN A 27 23.91 -25.69 5.77
C GLN A 27 23.01 -24.51 6.15
N ILE A 28 23.54 -23.58 6.95
CA ILE A 28 22.95 -22.25 7.12
C ILE A 28 23.07 -21.55 5.77
N ASP A 29 21.99 -21.61 5.00
CA ASP A 29 21.78 -20.81 3.80
C ASP A 29 21.66 -19.34 4.22
N GLU A 30 22.77 -18.63 4.15
CA GLU A 30 22.90 -17.19 4.39
C GLU A 30 22.29 -16.36 3.24
N ASN A 31 21.08 -16.73 2.79
CA ASN A 31 20.31 -15.96 1.82
C ASN A 31 18.80 -16.01 2.11
N THR A 32 18.40 -15.95 3.39
CA THR A 32 17.04 -15.51 3.74
C THR A 32 17.04 -13.99 3.87
N LYS A 33 17.19 -13.30 2.73
CA LYS A 33 16.81 -11.89 2.60
C LYS A 33 15.31 -11.83 2.89
N THR A 34 14.95 -11.42 4.09
CA THR A 34 13.56 -11.11 4.48
C THR A 34 13.03 -10.13 3.44
N GLN A 35 12.23 -10.61 2.48
CA GLN A 35 11.43 -9.75 1.63
C GLN A 35 10.36 -9.15 2.55
N GLU A 36 10.69 -8.04 3.18
CA GLU A 36 9.71 -7.11 3.71
C GLU A 36 8.83 -6.71 2.51
N SER A 37 7.61 -7.24 2.46
CA SER A 37 6.68 -6.92 1.39
C SER A 37 6.40 -5.42 1.46
N GLU A 38 6.79 -4.66 0.44
CA GLU A 38 6.45 -3.23 0.40
C GLU A 38 4.93 -3.06 0.56
N ILE A 39 4.53 -2.23 1.54
CA ILE A 39 3.14 -1.90 1.79
C ILE A 39 2.63 -1.08 0.60
N SER A 40 1.50 -1.47 0.00
CA SER A 40 0.91 -0.71 -1.10
C SER A 40 0.45 0.67 -0.64
N VAL A 41 0.40 1.64 -1.56
CA VAL A 41 -0.11 2.99 -1.27
C VAL A 41 -1.54 2.93 -0.76
N GLU A 42 -2.38 2.06 -1.31
CA GLU A 42 -3.76 1.86 -0.85
C GLU A 42 -3.84 1.34 0.59
N SER A 43 -2.95 0.40 0.96
CA SER A 43 -2.90 -0.16 2.32
C SER A 43 -2.48 0.91 3.32
N GLU A 44 -1.51 1.75 2.95
CA GLU A 44 -1.08 2.88 3.77
C GLU A 44 -2.16 3.96 3.90
N ILE A 45 -2.92 4.25 2.83
CA ILE A 45 -4.09 5.14 2.91
C ILE A 45 -5.12 4.59 3.90
N LEU A 46 -5.45 3.29 3.82
CA LEU A 46 -6.40 2.67 4.74
C LEU A 46 -5.93 2.80 6.20
N ARG A 47 -4.65 2.52 6.45
CA ARG A 47 -4.05 2.64 7.79
C ARG A 47 -4.22 4.05 8.35
N LEU A 48 -3.80 5.06 7.58
CA LEU A 48 -3.87 6.47 8.00
C LEU A 48 -5.31 6.97 8.20
N VAL A 49 -6.23 6.57 7.32
CA VAL A 49 -7.66 6.89 7.47
C VAL A 49 -8.24 6.26 8.74
N ASN A 50 -7.90 5.00 9.02
CA ASN A 50 -8.35 4.31 10.22
C ASN A 50 -7.70 4.85 11.50
N GLU A 51 -6.44 5.28 11.47
CA GLU A 51 -5.82 5.99 12.59
C GLU A 51 -6.55 7.29 12.93
N HIS A 52 -6.91 8.08 11.91
CA HIS A 52 -7.74 9.27 12.10
C HIS A 52 -9.10 8.92 12.72
N ARG A 53 -9.80 7.90 12.18
CA ARG A 53 -11.10 7.47 12.69
C ARG A 53 -11.03 6.96 14.14
N ILE A 54 -10.02 6.17 14.48
CA ILE A 54 -9.77 5.68 15.84
C ILE A 54 -9.56 6.86 16.80
N SER A 55 -8.83 7.91 16.38
CA SER A 55 -8.61 9.10 17.22
C SER A 55 -9.90 9.88 17.57
N LEU A 56 -11.00 9.59 16.87
CA LEU A 56 -12.33 10.16 17.06
C LEU A 56 -13.33 9.15 17.63
N ASP A 57 -12.86 7.99 18.10
CA ASP A 57 -13.70 6.87 18.57
C ASP A 57 -14.68 6.34 17.51
N LEU A 58 -14.35 6.50 16.22
CA LEU A 58 -15.13 5.95 15.11
C LEU A 58 -14.69 4.52 14.77
N PRO A 59 -15.62 3.64 14.36
CA PRO A 59 -15.27 2.31 13.87
C PRO A 59 -14.30 2.36 12.70
N VAL A 60 -13.37 1.42 12.63
CA VAL A 60 -12.47 1.29 11.47
C VAL A 60 -13.26 0.91 10.21
N LEU A 61 -12.76 1.32 9.05
CA LEU A 61 -13.25 0.90 7.75
C LEU A 61 -12.59 -0.40 7.33
N GLU A 62 -13.39 -1.31 6.78
CA GLU A 62 -12.92 -2.56 6.18
C GLU A 62 -12.99 -2.49 4.66
N ILE A 63 -12.01 -3.10 3.97
CA ILE A 63 -12.00 -3.12 2.51
C ILE A 63 -13.00 -4.15 1.99
N THR A 64 -13.84 -3.77 1.03
CA THR A 64 -14.68 -4.70 0.27
C THR A 64 -14.22 -4.82 -1.18
N SER A 65 -14.32 -6.04 -1.74
CA SER A 65 -13.89 -6.33 -3.12
C SER A 65 -14.66 -5.50 -4.15
N ILE A 66 -15.96 -5.30 -3.92
CA ILE A 66 -16.81 -4.48 -4.80
C ILE A 66 -16.39 -3.02 -4.78
N ALA A 67 -16.16 -2.43 -3.60
CA ALA A 67 -15.76 -1.04 -3.50
C ALA A 67 -14.36 -0.81 -4.11
N ASN A 68 -13.42 -1.74 -3.90
CA ASN A 68 -12.10 -1.69 -4.54
C ASN A 68 -12.19 -1.74 -6.07
N THR A 69 -13.05 -2.62 -6.59
CA THR A 69 -13.27 -2.73 -8.04
C THR A 69 -13.81 -1.42 -8.61
N LEU A 70 -14.83 -0.85 -7.98
CA LEU A 70 -15.42 0.43 -8.37
C LEU A 70 -14.42 1.61 -8.27
N ALA A 71 -13.60 1.63 -7.22
CA ALA A 71 -12.57 2.65 -7.04
C ALA A 71 -11.49 2.55 -8.13
N LYS A 72 -11.09 1.33 -8.50
CA LYS A 72 -10.14 1.07 -9.58
C LYS A 72 -10.68 1.48 -10.95
N GLU A 73 -11.93 1.11 -11.25
CA GLU A 73 -12.62 1.51 -12.48
C GLU A 73 -12.66 3.04 -12.61
N HIS A 74 -13.03 3.76 -11.55
CA HIS A 74 -13.11 5.22 -11.57
C HIS A 74 -11.74 5.90 -11.63
N THR A 75 -10.74 5.36 -10.91
CA THR A 75 -9.36 5.89 -10.99
C THR A 75 -8.79 5.75 -12.41
N THR A 76 -9.07 4.61 -13.07
CA THR A 76 -8.70 4.39 -14.48
C THR A 76 -9.41 5.38 -15.39
N TYR A 77 -10.72 5.58 -15.20
CA TYR A 77 -11.50 6.58 -15.94
C TYR A 77 -10.92 8.01 -15.80
N MET A 78 -10.56 8.44 -14.58
CA MET A 78 -9.95 9.76 -14.38
C MET A 78 -8.60 9.92 -15.08
N ILE A 79 -7.79 8.85 -15.12
CA ILE A 79 -6.53 8.82 -15.87
C ILE A 79 -6.81 8.97 -17.37
N GLU A 80 -7.75 8.19 -17.92
CA GLU A 80 -8.14 8.27 -19.33
C GLU A 80 -8.68 9.65 -19.73
N LYS A 81 -9.36 10.34 -18.80
CA LYS A 81 -9.83 11.71 -18.99
C LYS A 81 -8.79 12.78 -18.68
N SER A 82 -7.66 12.41 -18.08
CA SER A 82 -6.65 13.34 -17.58
C SER A 82 -7.24 14.43 -16.67
N ALA A 83 -8.26 14.08 -15.89
CA ALA A 83 -9.02 15.01 -15.04
C ALA A 83 -9.65 14.28 -13.85
N ILE A 84 -9.70 14.94 -12.69
CA ILE A 84 -10.47 14.45 -11.53
C ILE A 84 -11.95 14.80 -11.71
N SER A 85 -12.83 13.86 -11.39
CA SER A 85 -14.28 14.10 -11.40
C SER A 85 -15.01 13.10 -10.49
N HIS A 86 -16.28 13.40 -10.21
CA HIS A 86 -17.22 12.46 -9.58
C HIS A 86 -18.18 11.83 -10.61
N ASP A 87 -17.81 11.83 -11.89
CA ASP A 87 -18.69 11.37 -12.97
C ASP A 87 -19.16 9.93 -12.70
N ASN A 88 -20.44 9.67 -12.98
CA ASN A 88 -21.07 8.36 -12.81
C ASN A 88 -21.10 7.83 -11.36
N PHE A 89 -20.94 8.69 -10.34
CA PHE A 89 -21.06 8.28 -8.94
C PHE A 89 -22.40 7.60 -8.64
N ASP A 90 -23.51 8.10 -9.19
CA ASP A 90 -24.84 7.48 -9.01
C ASP A 90 -24.89 6.03 -9.53
N ALA A 91 -24.17 5.73 -10.62
CA ALA A 91 -24.08 4.37 -11.16
C ALA A 91 -23.23 3.46 -10.27
N ARG A 92 -22.10 3.96 -9.75
CA ARG A 92 -21.29 3.25 -8.75
C ARG A 92 -22.10 2.95 -7.49
N PHE A 93 -22.85 3.94 -6.99
CA PHE A 93 -23.71 3.75 -5.83
C PHE A 93 -24.87 2.77 -6.12
N ALA A 94 -25.47 2.83 -7.31
CA ALA A 94 -26.47 1.83 -7.71
C ALA A 94 -25.92 0.41 -7.67
N LYS A 95 -24.66 0.20 -8.08
CA LYS A 95 -23.98 -1.11 -8.03
C LYS A 95 -23.71 -1.57 -6.59
N LEU A 96 -23.24 -0.68 -5.72
CA LEU A 96 -23.12 -0.97 -4.28
C LEU A 96 -24.48 -1.35 -3.66
N ARG A 97 -25.55 -0.65 -4.03
CA ARG A 97 -26.90 -0.97 -3.57
C ARG A 97 -27.36 -2.34 -4.05
N SER A 98 -27.12 -2.69 -5.31
CA SER A 98 -27.58 -3.97 -5.86
C SER A 98 -26.75 -5.17 -5.38
N GLU A 99 -25.45 -5.00 -5.14
CA GLU A 99 -24.56 -6.13 -4.84
C GLU A 99 -24.35 -6.35 -3.34
N VAL A 100 -24.33 -5.28 -2.55
CA VAL A 100 -24.07 -5.36 -1.10
C VAL A 100 -25.11 -4.64 -0.25
N ASN A 101 -26.27 -4.29 -0.82
CA ASN A 101 -27.38 -3.63 -0.13
C ASN A 101 -26.99 -2.31 0.56
N ALA A 102 -25.95 -1.62 0.06
CA ALA A 102 -25.55 -0.33 0.60
C ALA A 102 -26.71 0.68 0.51
N THR A 103 -27.00 1.34 1.62
CA THR A 103 -28.07 2.36 1.71
C THR A 103 -27.51 3.77 1.72
N ASN A 104 -26.22 3.92 1.99
CA ASN A 104 -25.49 5.19 1.91
C ASN A 104 -24.11 4.96 1.29
N ALA A 105 -23.59 5.95 0.56
CA ALA A 105 -22.25 5.92 0.01
C ALA A 105 -21.66 7.32 -0.11
N ALA A 106 -20.34 7.41 -0.14
CA ALA A 106 -19.60 8.64 -0.42
C ALA A 106 -18.33 8.34 -1.22
N GLU A 107 -17.72 9.39 -1.78
CA GLU A 107 -16.50 9.28 -2.57
C GLU A 107 -15.56 10.45 -2.29
N ASN A 108 -14.27 10.14 -2.14
CA ASN A 108 -13.18 11.09 -2.22
C ASN A 108 -12.35 10.79 -3.47
N VAL A 109 -11.99 11.82 -4.21
CA VAL A 109 -11.04 11.72 -5.34
C VAL A 109 -9.90 12.70 -5.14
N ALA A 110 -8.74 12.39 -5.72
CA ALA A 110 -7.59 13.29 -5.75
C ALA A 110 -6.62 12.92 -6.88
N SER A 111 -5.67 13.80 -7.17
CA SER A 111 -4.55 13.51 -8.06
C SER A 111 -3.31 14.29 -7.65
N PHE A 112 -2.16 13.75 -8.06
CA PHE A 112 -0.83 14.37 -8.00
C PHE A 112 -0.20 14.48 -6.61
N GLN A 113 -0.87 14.02 -5.55
CA GLN A 113 -0.20 13.76 -4.28
C GLN A 113 0.79 12.61 -4.46
N PRO A 114 2.06 12.74 -4.03
CA PRO A 114 3.08 11.72 -4.30
C PRO A 114 3.01 10.52 -3.33
N THR A 115 2.36 10.69 -2.17
CA THR A 115 2.35 9.68 -1.10
C THR A 115 0.97 9.53 -0.46
N ALA A 116 0.71 8.37 0.15
CA ALA A 116 -0.47 8.12 0.97
C ALA A 116 -0.69 9.21 2.05
N GLN A 117 0.37 9.57 2.78
CA GLN A 117 0.32 10.64 3.78
C GLN A 117 -0.16 11.96 3.18
N SER A 118 0.37 12.35 2.01
CA SER A 118 0.01 13.62 1.39
C SER A 118 -1.43 13.66 0.88
N VAL A 119 -1.98 12.56 0.35
CA VAL A 119 -3.38 12.50 -0.08
C VAL A 119 -4.34 12.46 1.11
N VAL A 120 -4.05 11.68 2.15
CA VAL A 120 -4.89 11.64 3.37
C VAL A 120 -4.88 13.00 4.06
N THR A 121 -3.72 13.65 4.17
CA THR A 121 -3.63 15.02 4.73
C THR A 121 -4.45 16.02 3.90
N ALA A 122 -4.41 15.93 2.57
CA ALA A 122 -5.19 16.79 1.69
C ALA A 122 -6.71 16.56 1.85
N TRP A 123 -7.15 15.31 1.96
CA TRP A 123 -8.54 14.98 2.24
C TRP A 123 -8.99 15.48 3.62
N LEU A 124 -8.19 15.26 4.66
CA LEU A 124 -8.53 15.72 6.02
C LEU A 124 -8.57 17.26 6.12
N ASN A 125 -7.81 17.99 5.30
CA ASN A 125 -7.87 19.45 5.25
C ASN A 125 -9.08 20.00 4.47
N SER A 126 -9.74 19.19 3.65
CA SER A 126 -10.97 19.55 2.94
C SER A 126 -12.20 19.17 3.75
N SER A 127 -13.08 20.13 4.06
CA SER A 127 -14.28 19.87 4.87
C SER A 127 -15.19 18.80 4.26
N GLY A 128 -15.35 18.77 2.93
CA GLY A 128 -16.14 17.76 2.23
C GLY A 128 -15.54 16.37 2.33
N HIS A 129 -14.23 16.25 2.02
CA HIS A 129 -13.55 14.95 2.05
C HIS A 129 -13.40 14.40 3.48
N ARG A 130 -13.11 15.28 4.45
CA ARG A 130 -13.06 14.93 5.87
C ARG A 130 -14.41 14.41 6.37
N LYS A 131 -15.52 15.05 5.97
CA LYS A 131 -16.88 14.59 6.32
C LYS A 131 -17.15 13.17 5.82
N ASN A 132 -16.63 12.79 4.65
CA ASN A 132 -16.75 11.43 4.13
C ASN A 132 -15.93 10.43 4.96
N ILE A 133 -14.67 10.79 5.28
CA ILE A 133 -13.78 9.98 6.13
C ILE A 133 -14.36 9.76 7.52
N GLU A 134 -15.00 10.77 8.10
CA GLU A 134 -15.62 10.72 9.44
C GLU A 134 -17.08 10.24 9.39
N GLY A 135 -17.59 9.88 8.22
CA GLY A 135 -18.97 9.45 8.02
C GLY A 135 -19.28 8.11 8.68
N ASN A 136 -20.57 7.86 8.90
CA ASN A 136 -21.09 6.59 9.41
C ASN A 136 -21.07 5.51 8.31
N PHE A 137 -19.86 5.01 8.05
CA PHE A 137 -19.54 3.96 7.10
C PHE A 137 -18.74 2.87 7.80
N SER A 138 -18.90 1.63 7.32
CA SER A 138 -18.20 0.44 7.83
C SER A 138 -17.20 -0.09 6.81
N PHE A 139 -17.43 0.24 5.53
CA PHE A 139 -16.69 -0.36 4.42
C PHE A 139 -16.12 0.70 3.50
N THR A 140 -15.00 0.37 2.85
CA THR A 140 -14.34 1.24 1.89
C THR A 140 -13.72 0.45 0.74
N GLY A 141 -13.40 1.17 -0.33
CA GLY A 141 -12.53 0.68 -1.39
C GLY A 141 -11.60 1.80 -1.82
N ILE A 142 -10.33 1.47 -2.08
CA ILE A 142 -9.28 2.45 -2.35
C ILE A 142 -8.54 2.01 -3.60
N SER A 143 -8.25 2.97 -4.48
CA SER A 143 -7.35 2.76 -5.62
C SER A 143 -6.40 3.93 -5.76
N ALA A 144 -5.11 3.63 -6.00
CA ALA A 144 -4.06 4.59 -6.26
C ALA A 144 -3.26 4.16 -7.51
N ILE A 145 -3.55 4.74 -8.66
CA ILE A 145 -2.94 4.34 -9.95
C ILE A 145 -2.12 5.50 -10.50
N LYS A 146 -0.93 5.21 -11.02
CA LYS A 146 -0.11 6.21 -11.73
C LYS A 146 -0.54 6.33 -13.19
N ASP A 147 -0.59 7.55 -13.70
CA ASP A 147 -0.65 7.81 -15.14
C ASP A 147 0.71 7.52 -15.83
N SER A 148 0.78 7.75 -17.14
CA SER A 148 2.01 7.55 -17.93
C SER A 148 3.16 8.48 -17.55
N GLU A 149 2.87 9.57 -16.84
CA GLU A 149 3.87 10.51 -16.29
C GLU A 149 4.31 10.12 -14.87
N GLY A 150 3.80 9.00 -14.33
CA GLY A 150 4.14 8.51 -13.00
C GLY A 150 3.41 9.24 -11.87
N ARG A 151 2.36 10.03 -12.16
CA ARG A 151 1.60 10.78 -11.17
C ARG A 151 0.38 9.99 -10.71
N TYR A 152 0.11 9.96 -9.42
CA TYR A 152 -1.04 9.24 -8.88
C TYR A 152 -2.38 9.94 -9.15
N TYR A 153 -3.39 9.12 -9.41
CA TYR A 153 -4.81 9.42 -9.22
C TYR A 153 -5.36 8.51 -8.13
N TYR A 154 -6.32 9.03 -7.38
CA TYR A 154 -6.87 8.37 -6.20
C TYR A 154 -8.39 8.37 -6.24
N THR A 155 -8.99 7.23 -5.90
CA THR A 155 -10.41 7.14 -5.54
C THR A 155 -10.53 6.38 -4.22
N GLN A 156 -11.30 6.92 -3.29
CA GLN A 156 -11.76 6.21 -2.10
C GLN A 156 -13.29 6.24 -2.07
N ILE A 157 -13.90 5.06 -2.05
CA ILE A 157 -15.36 4.87 -1.95
C ILE A 157 -15.69 4.42 -0.54
N PHE A 158 -16.77 4.91 0.03
CA PHE A 158 -17.28 4.54 1.34
C PHE A 158 -18.69 3.99 1.22
N HIS A 159 -19.04 2.96 2.01
CA HIS A 159 -20.42 2.51 2.17
C HIS A 159 -20.67 1.91 3.56
N ASN A 160 -21.95 1.75 3.91
CA ASN A 160 -22.38 1.11 5.15
C ASN A 160 -22.70 -0.38 4.96
#